data_AF-A0AAV5W5G3-F1
#
_entry.id   AF-A0AAV5W5G3-F1
#
_cell.length_a   1.000
_cell.length_b   1.000
_cell.length_c   1.000
_cell.angle_alpha   90.00
_cell.angle_beta   90.00
_cell.angle_gamma   90.00
#
_symmetry.space_group_name_H-M   'P 1'
#
loop_
_entity.id
_entity.type
_entity.pdbx_description
1 polymer ?
#
loop_
_entity_poly.entity_id
_entity_poly.type
_entity_poly.pdbx_seq_one_letter_code
_entity_poly.pdbx_strand_id
1 'polypeptide(L)'
;SGSACFLNAAVQLLRRAHILRSLLENHEIITNLIPGPKERSLRRLYELIAKTGNDDVIDFRAFLFVFANLGADFLKCQQDSNEAVIKIFEAMLPSEVSSRFSISTFRREKCGVRDDCAGRELPELPLDVGPIVYQYVTTPNQIVDLESRLSAEWKEDMDGIVNEEEIHCAFCCECCSKSPAHIAESCNCFEEKCTKSRQQRFAVGEDAEYVIVPFSIRHVHGRYDWALRENCNLDSIRLFGKAWSAVAIIKHIGAAGENWSYGHYVAYTKEDDGQWWLHDDDKEPQSIGTSYSLRGCYSYSRGETDMEGVTAILFQKQ
;
A
#
# COMPACT_ATOMS: atom_id res chain seq x y z
N SER A 1 -0.96 24.09 9.83
CA SER A 1 -1.41 23.90 11.23
C SER A 1 -0.72 22.68 11.84
N GLY A 2 -0.31 22.73 13.11
CA GLY A 2 0.52 21.68 13.76
C GLY A 2 -0.02 20.26 13.59
N SER A 3 0.87 19.33 13.23
CA SER A 3 0.66 17.88 13.01
C SER A 3 -0.19 17.48 11.80
N ALA A 4 -0.32 18.32 10.77
CA ALA A 4 -1.14 18.02 9.58
C ALA A 4 -0.36 17.37 8.42
N CYS A 5 0.96 17.21 8.58
CA CYS A 5 1.84 16.77 7.50
C CYS A 5 1.49 15.39 6.94
N PHE A 6 0.95 14.47 7.77
CA PHE A 6 0.45 13.18 7.31
C PHE A 6 -0.64 13.30 6.24
N LEU A 7 -1.51 14.30 6.39
CA LEU A 7 -2.62 14.57 5.49
C LEU A 7 -2.15 15.28 4.23
N ASN A 8 -1.26 16.27 4.38
CA ASN A 8 -0.67 16.97 3.25
C ASN A 8 0.10 16.00 2.35
N ALA A 9 0.90 15.12 2.94
CA ALA A 9 1.63 14.10 2.19
C ALA A 9 0.68 13.11 1.47
N ALA A 10 -0.41 12.68 2.13
CA ALA A 10 -1.45 11.85 1.51
C ALA A 10 -2.11 12.54 0.31
N VAL A 11 -2.45 13.83 0.43
CA VAL A 11 -3.05 14.61 -0.66
C VAL A 11 -2.06 14.77 -1.82
N GLN A 12 -0.79 15.07 -1.56
CA GLN A 12 0.24 15.16 -2.61
C GLN A 12 0.45 13.83 -3.32
N LEU A 13 0.40 12.70 -2.59
CA LEU A 13 0.42 11.37 -3.21
C LEU A 13 -0.77 11.18 -4.16
N LEU A 14 -1.99 11.47 -3.70
CA LEU A 14 -3.21 11.29 -4.51
C LEU A 14 -3.26 12.25 -5.71
N ARG A 15 -2.63 13.41 -5.61
CA ARG A 15 -2.55 14.39 -6.70
C ARG A 15 -1.80 13.89 -7.94
N ARG A 16 -1.04 12.79 -7.84
CA ARG A 16 -0.38 12.12 -8.97
C ARG A 16 -1.18 11.00 -9.62
N ALA A 17 -2.33 10.66 -9.05
CA ALA A 17 -3.30 9.84 -9.76
C ALA A 17 -4.15 10.72 -10.68
N HIS A 18 -3.73 10.89 -11.94
CA HIS A 18 -4.44 11.72 -12.93
C HIS A 18 -5.89 11.30 -13.12
N ILE A 19 -6.20 10.01 -12.96
CA ILE A 19 -7.58 9.52 -12.99
C ILE A 19 -8.46 10.16 -11.91
N LEU A 20 -7.92 10.39 -10.71
CA LEU A 20 -8.64 11.11 -9.64
C LEU A 20 -8.93 12.54 -10.10
N ARG A 21 -7.94 13.21 -10.69
CA ARG A 21 -8.12 14.58 -11.20
C ARG A 21 -9.20 14.63 -12.30
N SER A 22 -9.08 13.80 -13.33
CA SER A 22 -10.03 13.77 -14.46
C SER A 22 -11.45 13.39 -14.04
N LEU A 23 -11.59 12.46 -13.09
CA LEU A 23 -12.91 12.07 -12.58
C LEU A 23 -13.50 13.12 -11.66
N LEU A 24 -12.67 13.80 -10.86
CA LEU A 24 -13.13 14.87 -9.99
C LEU A 24 -13.41 16.18 -10.75
N GLU A 25 -12.79 16.40 -11.91
CA GLU A 25 -13.10 17.49 -12.86
C GLU A 25 -14.51 17.33 -13.47
N ASN A 26 -15.02 16.10 -13.60
CA ASN A 26 -16.36 15.80 -14.11
C ASN A 26 -17.44 15.97 -13.03
N HIS A 27 -17.72 17.23 -12.71
CA HIS A 27 -18.62 17.69 -11.64
C HIS A 27 -20.01 17.02 -11.60
N GLU A 28 -20.58 16.66 -12.75
CA GLU A 28 -21.89 15.97 -12.82
C GLU A 28 -21.88 14.58 -12.17
N ILE A 29 -20.75 13.88 -12.19
CA ILE A 29 -20.60 12.56 -11.57
C ILE A 29 -20.61 12.70 -10.04
N ILE A 30 -19.90 13.70 -9.49
CA ILE A 30 -19.83 13.94 -8.05
C ILE A 30 -21.19 14.35 -7.47
N THR A 31 -21.85 15.33 -8.09
CA THR A 31 -23.08 15.92 -7.55
C THR A 31 -24.26 14.92 -7.59
N ASN A 32 -24.26 13.99 -8.54
CA ASN A 32 -25.30 12.96 -8.63
C ASN A 32 -25.07 11.74 -7.72
N LEU A 33 -23.81 11.39 -7.43
CA LEU A 33 -23.50 10.19 -6.64
C LEU A 33 -23.50 10.42 -5.12
N ILE A 34 -23.23 11.64 -4.66
CA ILE A 34 -22.89 11.87 -3.25
C ILE A 34 -23.52 13.18 -2.71
N PRO A 35 -24.80 13.20 -2.28
CA PRO A 35 -25.44 14.41 -1.78
C PRO A 35 -24.99 14.83 -0.38
N GLY A 36 -24.99 16.15 -0.11
CA GLY A 36 -24.90 16.72 1.24
C GLY A 36 -23.47 17.06 1.71
N PRO A 37 -23.13 16.87 3.01
CA PRO A 37 -21.79 17.17 3.55
C PRO A 37 -20.65 16.45 2.82
N LYS A 38 -20.98 15.33 2.17
CA LYS A 38 -20.07 14.49 1.39
C LYS A 38 -19.61 15.16 0.10
N GLU A 39 -20.53 15.78 -0.62
CA GLU A 39 -20.22 16.54 -1.82
C GLU A 39 -19.20 17.66 -1.54
N ARG A 40 -19.39 18.40 -0.44
CA ARG A 40 -18.51 19.52 -0.08
C ARG A 40 -17.09 19.07 0.24
N SER A 41 -16.94 17.96 0.96
CA SER A 41 -15.63 17.43 1.34
C SER A 41 -14.90 16.85 0.13
N LEU A 42 -15.62 16.16 -0.75
CA LEU A 42 -15.06 15.64 -1.99
C LEU A 42 -14.68 16.77 -2.95
N ARG A 43 -15.52 17.81 -3.07
CA ARG A 43 -15.19 19.04 -3.81
C ARG A 43 -13.97 19.74 -3.22
N ARG A 44 -13.80 19.73 -1.90
CA ARG A 44 -12.62 20.33 -1.26
C ARG A 44 -11.36 19.50 -1.47
N LEU A 45 -11.45 18.17 -1.38
CA LEU A 45 -10.36 17.26 -1.76
C LEU A 45 -9.97 17.47 -3.23
N TYR A 46 -10.97 17.65 -4.10
CA TYR A 46 -10.74 17.96 -5.50
C TYR A 46 -10.01 19.29 -5.67
N GLU A 47 -10.47 20.37 -5.03
CA GLU A 47 -9.78 21.66 -5.06
C GLU A 47 -8.33 21.53 -4.59
N LEU A 48 -8.06 20.69 -3.59
CA LEU A 48 -6.70 20.42 -3.10
C LEU A 48 -5.85 19.63 -4.09
N ILE A 49 -6.43 18.63 -4.76
CA ILE A 49 -5.74 17.83 -5.78
C ILE A 49 -5.50 18.67 -7.06
N ALA A 50 -6.46 19.51 -7.43
CA ALA A 50 -6.45 20.26 -8.67
C ALA A 50 -5.61 21.55 -8.59
N LYS A 51 -5.57 22.21 -7.42
CA LYS A 51 -4.78 23.44 -7.26
C LYS A 51 -3.28 23.13 -7.30
N THR A 52 -2.57 23.93 -8.09
CA THR A 52 -1.12 23.99 -8.13
C THR A 52 -0.66 25.24 -7.35
N GLY A 53 0.04 25.09 -6.23
CA GLY A 53 0.73 26.21 -5.56
C GLY A 53 0.29 26.53 -4.12
N ASN A 54 0.87 27.62 -3.59
CA ASN A 54 0.89 28.06 -2.18
C ASN A 54 -0.42 28.70 -1.65
N ASP A 55 -1.55 28.54 -2.33
CA ASP A 55 -2.77 29.24 -1.94
C ASP A 55 -3.40 28.61 -0.68
N ASP A 56 -3.49 29.43 0.37
CA ASP A 56 -4.14 29.27 1.68
C ASP A 56 -4.23 27.84 2.21
N VAL A 57 -3.59 27.57 3.35
CA VAL A 57 -3.75 26.34 4.15
C VAL A 57 -5.23 26.07 4.37
N ILE A 58 -5.80 25.26 3.49
CA ILE A 58 -7.18 24.84 3.53
C ILE A 58 -7.32 23.94 4.75
N ASP A 59 -8.24 24.25 5.66
CA ASP A 59 -8.57 23.40 6.80
C ASP A 59 -9.33 22.14 6.34
N PHE A 60 -8.65 21.27 5.59
CA PHE A 60 -9.16 19.97 5.12
C PHE A 60 -9.42 19.01 6.28
N ARG A 61 -8.80 19.28 7.43
CA ARG A 61 -8.94 18.50 8.67
C ARG A 61 -10.38 18.50 9.18
N ALA A 62 -11.04 19.66 9.17
CA ALA A 62 -12.44 19.78 9.57
C ALA A 62 -13.37 18.93 8.69
N PHE A 63 -13.01 18.71 7.42
CA PHE A 63 -13.79 17.90 6.50
C PHE A 63 -13.59 16.40 6.76
N LEU A 64 -12.37 15.91 6.95
CA LEU A 64 -12.14 14.49 7.26
C LEU A 64 -12.91 14.00 8.50
N PHE A 65 -13.09 14.87 9.50
CA PHE A 65 -13.85 14.57 10.71
C PHE A 65 -15.31 14.18 10.42
N VAL A 66 -15.95 14.86 9.47
CA VAL A 66 -17.36 14.61 9.09
C VAL A 66 -17.53 13.26 8.38
N PHE A 67 -16.45 12.73 7.79
CA PHE A 67 -16.51 11.57 6.88
C PHE A 67 -16.18 10.26 7.53
N ALA A 68 -15.11 10.22 8.32
CA ALA A 68 -14.52 8.97 8.77
C ALA A 68 -14.86 8.65 10.24
N ASN A 69 -15.88 9.31 10.84
CA ASN A 69 -16.22 9.20 12.26
C ASN A 69 -14.97 9.25 13.14
N LEU A 70 -14.04 10.14 12.77
CA LEU A 70 -12.75 10.21 13.41
C LEU A 70 -12.95 10.66 14.84
N GLY A 71 -12.32 9.96 15.78
CA GLY A 71 -12.33 10.40 17.17
C GLY A 71 -11.85 11.85 17.25
N ALA A 72 -12.37 12.59 18.23
CA ALA A 72 -12.00 14.00 18.46
C ALA A 72 -10.48 14.20 18.63
N ASP A 73 -9.73 13.13 18.92
CA ASP A 73 -8.28 13.14 19.13
C ASP A 73 -7.46 12.92 17.84
N PHE A 74 -8.07 12.44 16.74
CA PHE A 74 -7.38 12.21 15.46
C PHE A 74 -6.73 13.49 14.90
N LEU A 75 -7.29 14.66 15.21
CA LEU A 75 -6.75 15.94 14.76
C LEU A 75 -5.81 16.60 15.77
N LYS A 76 -5.71 16.06 16.98
CA LYS A 76 -4.93 16.63 18.09
C LYS A 76 -3.49 16.14 18.11
N CYS A 77 -3.21 15.00 17.48
CA CYS A 77 -1.87 14.43 17.40
C CYS A 77 -1.51 14.02 15.97
N GLN A 78 -0.22 13.74 15.77
CA GLN A 78 0.29 13.11 14.57
C GLN A 78 -0.45 11.79 14.30
N GLN A 79 -0.79 11.54 13.03
CA GLN A 79 -1.48 10.30 12.60
C GLN A 79 -0.62 9.54 11.59
N ASP A 80 -1.01 8.30 11.30
CA ASP A 80 -0.45 7.53 10.20
C ASP A 80 -0.97 8.07 8.85
N SER A 81 -0.04 8.46 7.97
CA SER A 81 -0.36 8.88 6.59
C SER A 81 -1.10 7.81 5.80
N ASN A 82 -0.83 6.52 6.03
CA ASN A 82 -1.48 5.41 5.35
C ASN A 82 -2.95 5.29 5.76
N GLU A 83 -3.23 5.49 7.05
CA GLU A 83 -4.59 5.52 7.57
C GLU A 83 -5.39 6.67 6.95
N ALA A 84 -4.76 7.83 6.74
CA ALA A 84 -5.40 8.95 6.04
C ALA A 84 -5.71 8.61 4.57
N VAL A 85 -4.79 7.97 3.84
CA VAL A 85 -5.03 7.52 2.46
C VAL A 85 -6.20 6.52 2.42
N ILE A 86 -6.21 5.50 3.28
CA ILE A 86 -7.30 4.51 3.38
C ILE A 86 -8.63 5.19 3.62
N LYS A 87 -8.70 6.09 4.60
CA LYS A 87 -9.93 6.79 4.95
C LYS A 87 -10.45 7.66 3.81
N ILE A 88 -9.57 8.25 3.01
CA ILE A 88 -9.99 8.95 1.78
C ILE A 88 -10.61 7.96 0.79
N PHE A 89 -10.00 6.80 0.57
CA PHE A 89 -10.54 5.78 -0.33
C PHE A 89 -11.88 5.19 0.15
N GLU A 90 -11.98 4.83 1.43
CA GLU A 90 -13.16 4.17 1.99
C GLU A 90 -14.33 5.14 2.20
N ALA A 91 -14.05 6.37 2.64
CA ALA A 91 -15.10 7.29 3.06
C ALA A 91 -15.49 8.32 1.99
N MET A 92 -14.58 8.65 1.05
CA MET A 92 -14.75 9.79 0.13
C MET A 92 -14.83 9.41 -1.34
N LEU A 93 -14.04 8.43 -1.79
CA LEU A 93 -13.99 8.09 -3.22
C LEU A 93 -15.15 7.16 -3.62
N PRO A 94 -15.86 7.44 -4.74
CA PRO A 94 -16.85 6.51 -5.29
C PRO A 94 -16.24 5.14 -5.61
N SER A 95 -17.04 4.08 -5.57
CA SER A 95 -16.62 2.70 -5.87
C SER A 95 -16.00 2.54 -7.26
N GLU A 96 -16.51 3.29 -8.23
CA GLU A 96 -16.02 3.33 -9.61
C GLU A 96 -14.58 3.83 -9.65
N VAL A 97 -14.24 4.78 -8.77
CA VAL A 97 -12.90 5.34 -8.65
C VAL A 97 -11.98 4.39 -7.90
N SER A 98 -12.41 3.88 -6.75
CA SER A 98 -11.59 2.98 -5.94
C SER A 98 -11.29 1.66 -6.66
N SER A 99 -12.17 1.20 -7.54
CA SER A 99 -11.95 0.01 -8.38
C SER A 99 -10.73 0.15 -9.32
N ARG A 100 -10.37 1.37 -9.73
CA ARG A 100 -9.17 1.66 -10.57
C ARG A 100 -7.85 1.48 -9.83
N PHE A 101 -7.91 1.28 -8.51
CA PHE A 101 -6.78 1.00 -7.63
C PHE A 101 -6.81 -0.43 -7.08
N SER A 102 -7.84 -1.21 -7.43
CA SER A 102 -8.11 -2.49 -6.78
C SER A 102 -7.02 -3.52 -7.02
N ILE A 103 -6.55 -4.07 -5.91
CA ILE A 103 -5.65 -5.21 -5.84
C ILE A 103 -6.42 -6.33 -5.14
N SER A 104 -6.32 -7.53 -5.69
CA SER A 104 -6.89 -8.76 -5.16
C SER A 104 -5.76 -9.65 -4.65
N THR A 105 -5.86 -10.06 -3.38
CA THR A 105 -4.91 -11.00 -2.77
C THR A 105 -5.51 -12.39 -2.70
N PHE A 106 -4.80 -13.38 -3.25
CA PHE A 106 -5.20 -14.79 -3.22
C PHE A 106 -4.23 -15.57 -2.35
N ARG A 107 -4.75 -16.47 -1.52
CA ARG A 107 -3.94 -17.40 -0.73
C ARG A 107 -4.34 -18.84 -1.01
N ARG A 108 -3.35 -19.73 -1.03
CA ARG A 108 -3.57 -21.17 -1.07
C ARG A 108 -2.67 -21.90 -0.09
N GLU A 109 -3.14 -23.05 0.39
CA GLU A 109 -2.34 -24.02 1.11
C GLU A 109 -1.93 -25.14 0.17
N LYS A 110 -0.63 -25.45 0.14
CA LYS A 110 -0.06 -26.51 -0.69
C LYS A 110 0.68 -27.53 0.18
N CYS A 111 0.83 -28.75 -0.34
CA CYS A 111 1.77 -29.73 0.21
C CYS A 111 3.19 -29.15 0.25
N GLY A 112 3.85 -29.20 1.40
CA GLY A 112 5.24 -28.77 1.56
C GLY A 112 6.27 -29.71 0.94
N VAL A 113 5.87 -30.93 0.55
CA VAL A 113 6.77 -31.97 0.01
C VAL A 113 6.64 -32.14 -1.50
N ARG A 114 5.44 -31.97 -2.06
CA ARG A 114 5.17 -32.19 -3.50
C ARG A 114 5.03 -30.88 -4.26
N ASP A 115 5.96 -30.62 -5.17
CA ASP A 115 5.99 -29.41 -5.98
C ASP A 115 4.84 -29.29 -7.00
N ASP A 116 4.28 -30.41 -7.42
CA ASP A 116 3.15 -30.47 -8.36
C ASP A 116 1.77 -30.40 -7.67
N CYS A 117 1.73 -30.30 -6.33
CA CYS A 117 0.49 -30.17 -5.59
C CYS A 117 -0.27 -28.90 -6.00
N ALA A 118 -1.52 -29.07 -6.46
CA ALA A 118 -2.38 -27.94 -6.84
C ALA A 118 -2.72 -27.03 -5.63
N GLY A 119 -2.80 -27.62 -4.44
CA GLY A 119 -3.19 -26.95 -3.19
C GLY A 119 -4.69 -26.64 -3.11
N ARG A 120 -5.11 -26.09 -1.97
CA ARG A 120 -6.45 -25.55 -1.72
C ARG A 120 -6.37 -24.04 -1.61
N GLU A 121 -7.14 -23.34 -2.43
CA GLU A 121 -7.36 -21.91 -2.20
C GLU A 121 -8.16 -21.71 -0.89
N LEU A 122 -7.65 -20.87 0.00
CA LEU A 122 -8.32 -20.49 1.25
C LEU A 122 -9.42 -19.47 0.95
N PRO A 123 -10.51 -19.44 1.74
CA PRO A 123 -11.89 -19.35 1.24
C PRO A 123 -12.16 -18.28 0.16
N GLU A 124 -12.63 -18.79 -0.99
CA GLU A 124 -13.55 -18.32 -2.06
C GLU A 124 -13.71 -16.84 -2.47
N LEU A 125 -13.06 -15.88 -1.83
CA LEU A 125 -12.95 -14.50 -2.31
C LEU A 125 -11.51 -14.02 -2.05
N PRO A 126 -11.00 -13.02 -2.79
CA PRO A 126 -9.74 -12.42 -2.43
C PRO A 126 -9.85 -11.95 -0.98
N LEU A 127 -8.93 -12.40 -0.12
CA LEU A 127 -8.98 -12.16 1.33
C LEU A 127 -9.06 -10.67 1.65
N ASP A 128 -8.43 -9.87 0.78
CA ASP A 128 -8.52 -8.42 0.74
C ASP A 128 -8.69 -8.01 -0.73
N VAL A 129 -9.83 -7.38 -1.04
CA VAL A 129 -10.00 -6.56 -2.25
C VAL A 129 -10.01 -5.12 -1.80
N GLY A 130 -9.00 -4.37 -2.21
CA GLY A 130 -8.90 -2.98 -1.82
C GLY A 130 -7.91 -2.21 -2.66
N PRO A 131 -7.93 -0.87 -2.55
CA PRO A 131 -7.00 -0.01 -3.29
C PRO A 131 -5.54 -0.14 -2.81
N ILE A 132 -5.31 -0.87 -1.71
CA ILE A 132 -4.16 -0.72 -0.83
C ILE A 132 -3.72 -2.10 -0.34
N VAL A 133 -2.45 -2.46 -0.55
CA VAL A 133 -1.85 -3.73 -0.06
C VAL A 133 -0.68 -3.46 0.86
N TYR A 134 -0.88 -3.77 2.14
CA TYR A 134 0.14 -3.59 3.17
C TYR A 134 1.31 -4.53 3.02
N GLN A 135 2.50 -3.94 3.03
CA GLN A 135 3.75 -4.65 3.21
C GLN A 135 4.22 -4.53 4.65
N TYR A 136 4.39 -5.67 5.31
CA TYR A 136 4.92 -5.71 6.66
C TYR A 136 6.43 -5.80 6.62
N VAL A 137 7.06 -4.96 7.43
CA VAL A 137 8.48 -5.06 7.71
C VAL A 137 8.68 -5.49 9.15
N THR A 138 9.17 -6.72 9.29
CA THR A 138 9.21 -7.53 10.51
C THR A 138 10.62 -7.66 11.07
N THR A 139 11.66 -7.19 10.40
CA THR A 139 13.03 -7.15 10.93
C THR A 139 13.79 -5.87 10.55
N PRO A 140 14.76 -5.42 11.38
CA PRO A 140 15.69 -4.36 11.00
C PRO A 140 16.47 -4.72 9.72
N ASN A 141 16.72 -3.74 8.85
CA ASN A 141 17.44 -3.91 7.57
C ASN A 141 16.84 -4.99 6.64
N GLN A 142 15.54 -5.26 6.77
CA GLN A 142 14.86 -6.20 5.89
C GLN A 142 14.93 -5.72 4.45
N ILE A 143 15.51 -6.53 3.58
CA ILE A 143 15.45 -6.32 2.14
C ILE A 143 14.08 -6.78 1.66
N VAL A 144 13.35 -5.86 1.00
CA VAL A 144 12.02 -6.11 0.44
C VAL A 144 12.14 -6.08 -1.08
N ASP A 145 12.12 -7.26 -1.70
CA ASP A 145 11.94 -7.38 -3.15
C ASP A 145 10.44 -7.27 -3.47
N LEU A 146 10.02 -6.10 -3.95
CA LEU A 146 8.61 -5.85 -4.27
C LEU A 146 8.12 -6.68 -5.46
N GLU A 147 8.95 -7.01 -6.44
CA GLU A 147 8.54 -7.82 -7.61
C GLU A 147 8.25 -9.26 -7.18
N SER A 148 9.11 -9.80 -6.31
CA SER A 148 8.91 -11.12 -5.72
C SER A 148 7.71 -11.14 -4.77
N ARG A 149 7.56 -10.13 -3.89
CA ARG A 149 6.45 -10.08 -2.93
C ARG A 149 5.10 -9.86 -3.56
N LEU A 150 4.99 -8.91 -4.50
CA LEU A 150 3.75 -8.54 -5.17
C LEU A 150 3.63 -9.26 -6.51
N SER A 151 3.88 -10.58 -6.51
CA SER A 151 3.88 -11.39 -7.72
C SER A 151 2.48 -11.82 -8.16
N ALA A 152 2.28 -11.95 -9.47
CA ALA A 152 1.12 -12.66 -10.04
C ALA A 152 1.28 -14.18 -9.97
N GLU A 153 2.50 -14.66 -9.77
CA GLU A 153 2.79 -16.08 -9.55
C GLU A 153 2.58 -16.43 -8.08
N TRP A 154 2.28 -17.71 -7.83
CA TRP A 154 2.23 -18.22 -6.46
C TRP A 154 3.63 -18.25 -5.86
N LYS A 155 3.85 -17.46 -4.82
CA LYS A 155 5.07 -17.45 -4.01
C LYS A 155 4.75 -17.88 -2.59
N GLU A 156 5.74 -18.40 -1.87
CA GLU A 156 5.56 -18.67 -0.44
C GLU A 156 5.21 -17.38 0.30
N ASP A 157 4.21 -17.47 1.18
CA ASP A 157 3.83 -16.36 2.05
C ASP A 157 4.97 -16.10 3.06
N MET A 158 5.17 -14.85 3.46
CA MET A 158 6.25 -14.47 4.40
C MET A 158 6.01 -15.07 5.80
N ASP A 159 4.76 -15.37 6.15
CA ASP A 159 4.37 -16.11 7.35
C ASP A 159 4.44 -17.65 7.14
N GLY A 160 5.33 -18.09 6.26
CA GLY A 160 5.25 -19.28 5.39
C GLY A 160 5.23 -20.69 5.98
N ILE A 161 4.82 -20.91 7.23
CA ILE A 161 4.46 -22.24 7.74
C ILE A 161 3.10 -22.12 8.45
N VAL A 162 2.08 -22.76 7.88
CA VAL A 162 0.71 -22.69 8.45
C VAL A 162 0.59 -23.57 9.68
N ASN A 163 1.18 -24.78 9.60
CA ASN A 163 1.16 -25.79 10.64
C ASN A 163 2.49 -26.55 10.60
N GLU A 164 3.13 -26.67 11.76
CA GLU A 164 4.27 -27.58 11.95
C GLU A 164 3.81 -29.05 12.03
N GLU A 165 2.51 -29.29 12.23
CA GLU A 165 1.94 -30.63 12.28
C GLU A 165 1.92 -31.30 10.90
N GLU A 166 2.53 -32.48 10.82
CA GLU A 166 2.52 -33.31 9.63
C GLU A 166 1.15 -33.97 9.46
N ILE A 167 0.46 -33.66 8.36
CA ILE A 167 -0.85 -34.21 8.00
C ILE A 167 -0.83 -34.68 6.54
N HIS A 168 -1.77 -35.55 6.15
CA HIS A 168 -1.88 -35.93 4.75
C HIS A 168 -2.45 -34.78 3.92
N CYS A 169 -1.83 -34.48 2.78
CA CYS A 169 -2.38 -33.50 1.85
C CYS A 169 -3.64 -34.06 1.18
N ALA A 170 -4.75 -33.32 1.29
CA ALA A 170 -6.04 -33.72 0.70
C ALA A 170 -5.98 -33.91 -0.84
N PHE A 171 -5.02 -33.28 -1.52
CA PHE A 171 -4.85 -33.36 -2.98
C PHE A 171 -3.83 -34.40 -3.42
N CYS A 172 -2.85 -34.70 -2.56
CA CYS A 172 -1.75 -35.60 -2.91
C CYS A 172 -1.98 -37.02 -2.40
N CYS A 173 -2.69 -37.20 -1.27
CA CYS A 173 -3.06 -38.54 -0.81
C CYS A 173 -4.13 -39.12 -1.72
N GLU A 174 -3.89 -40.32 -2.25
CA GLU A 174 -4.88 -41.06 -3.02
C GLU A 174 -6.12 -41.35 -2.18
N CYS A 175 -5.91 -41.60 -0.88
CA CYS A 175 -6.95 -41.82 0.10
C CYS A 175 -7.85 -40.60 0.33
N CYS A 176 -7.24 -39.42 0.50
CA CYS A 176 -7.94 -38.18 0.86
C CYS A 176 -8.61 -37.56 -0.36
N SER A 177 -7.98 -37.66 -1.54
CA SER A 177 -8.50 -37.10 -2.79
C SER A 177 -9.76 -37.80 -3.30
N LYS A 178 -9.93 -39.10 -3.00
CA LYS A 178 -11.06 -39.92 -3.46
C LYS A 178 -12.33 -39.76 -2.64
N SER A 179 -12.26 -39.25 -1.41
CA SER A 179 -13.41 -39.18 -0.51
C SER A 179 -13.51 -37.83 0.19
N PRO A 180 -14.50 -36.99 -0.15
CA PRO A 180 -14.70 -35.70 0.51
C PRO A 180 -15.13 -35.84 1.98
N ALA A 181 -15.57 -37.03 2.41
CA ALA A 181 -15.88 -37.32 3.81
C ALA A 181 -14.63 -37.69 4.63
N HIS A 182 -13.47 -37.83 3.97
CA HIS A 182 -12.23 -38.20 4.62
C HIS A 182 -11.51 -36.96 5.16
N ILE A 183 -11.32 -36.91 6.48
CA ILE A 183 -10.64 -35.80 7.14
C ILE A 183 -9.14 -36.07 7.11
N ALA A 184 -8.39 -35.23 6.39
CA ALA A 184 -6.93 -35.36 6.23
C ALA A 184 -6.17 -35.45 7.56
N GLU A 185 -6.65 -34.75 8.59
CA GLU A 185 -6.06 -34.72 9.94
C GLU A 185 -6.20 -36.05 10.69
N SER A 186 -7.20 -36.87 10.35
CA SER A 186 -7.45 -38.19 10.96
C SER A 186 -7.12 -39.37 10.03
N CYS A 187 -6.45 -39.08 8.90
CA CYS A 187 -6.05 -40.10 7.96
C CYS A 187 -4.87 -40.94 8.48
N ASN A 188 -5.05 -42.26 8.48
CA ASN A 188 -4.05 -43.25 8.90
C ASN A 188 -3.57 -44.15 7.74
N CYS A 189 -3.54 -43.64 6.50
CA CYS A 189 -2.97 -44.40 5.40
C CYS A 189 -1.42 -44.49 5.53
N PHE A 190 -0.80 -45.27 4.65
CA PHE A 190 0.65 -45.47 4.61
C PHE A 190 1.41 -44.41 3.78
N GLU A 191 0.70 -43.43 3.20
CA GLU A 191 1.38 -42.36 2.47
C GLU A 191 2.13 -41.43 3.41
N GLU A 192 3.11 -40.71 2.87
CA GLU A 192 3.92 -39.79 3.65
C GLU A 192 3.10 -38.55 4.05
N LYS A 193 3.16 -38.22 5.34
CA LYS A 193 2.60 -36.96 5.85
C LYS A 193 3.48 -35.80 5.43
N CYS A 194 2.87 -34.64 5.25
CA CYS A 194 3.58 -33.45 4.83
C CYS A 194 3.19 -32.27 5.72
N THR A 195 4.12 -31.35 5.88
CA THR A 195 3.78 -29.99 6.33
C THR A 195 2.99 -29.28 5.24
N LYS A 196 2.25 -28.24 5.64
CA LYS A 196 1.56 -27.35 4.71
C LYS A 196 2.37 -26.07 4.51
N SER A 197 2.62 -25.70 3.26
CA SER A 197 3.12 -24.39 2.92
C SER A 197 1.97 -23.46 2.53
N ARG A 198 2.03 -22.20 2.95
CA ARG A 198 1.12 -21.16 2.48
C ARG A 198 1.75 -20.44 1.30
N GLN A 199 0.98 -20.23 0.27
CA GLN A 199 1.38 -19.42 -0.87
C GLN A 199 0.40 -18.27 -1.06
N GLN A 200 0.93 -17.16 -1.57
CA GLN A 200 0.14 -16.00 -1.96
C GLN A 200 0.45 -15.60 -3.40
N ARG A 201 -0.53 -14.96 -4.04
CA ARG A 201 -0.35 -14.22 -5.29
C ARG A 201 -1.28 -13.01 -5.29
N PHE A 202 -0.98 -12.07 -6.15
CA PHE A 202 -1.72 -10.83 -6.28
C PHE A 202 -2.18 -10.63 -7.71
N ALA A 203 -3.35 -10.02 -7.88
CA ALA A 203 -3.83 -9.55 -9.17
C ALA A 203 -4.36 -8.13 -9.05
N VAL A 204 -4.32 -7.40 -10.15
CA VAL A 204 -4.96 -6.09 -10.27
C VAL A 204 -6.10 -6.19 -11.26
N GLY A 205 -7.12 -5.34 -11.11
CA GLY A 205 -8.18 -5.20 -12.11
C GLY A 205 -7.61 -4.93 -13.51
N GLU A 206 -8.33 -5.33 -14.56
CA GLU A 206 -7.92 -5.05 -15.94
C GLU A 206 -7.81 -3.54 -16.18
N ASP A 207 -8.79 -2.81 -15.66
CA ASP A 207 -8.95 -1.36 -15.66
C ASP A 207 -8.11 -0.61 -14.62
N ALA A 208 -7.31 -1.34 -13.82
CA ALA A 208 -6.44 -0.70 -12.84
C ALA A 208 -5.34 0.10 -13.56
N GLU A 209 -5.26 1.38 -13.23
CA GLU A 209 -4.28 2.34 -13.75
C GLU A 209 -3.22 2.67 -12.71
N TYR A 210 -3.57 2.52 -11.43
CA TYR A 210 -2.74 2.85 -10.30
C TYR A 210 -2.78 1.75 -9.25
N VAL A 211 -1.74 1.68 -8.44
CA VAL A 211 -1.69 0.82 -7.25
C VAL A 211 -0.96 1.57 -6.13
N ILE A 212 -1.48 1.44 -4.90
CA ILE A 212 -0.85 2.03 -3.72
C ILE A 212 -0.31 0.89 -2.85
N VAL A 213 0.97 0.95 -2.57
CA VAL A 213 1.68 -0.01 -1.72
C VAL A 213 2.11 0.70 -0.45
N PRO A 214 1.32 0.64 0.64
CA PRO A 214 1.76 1.11 1.94
C PRO A 214 2.66 0.10 2.64
N PHE A 215 3.47 0.61 3.56
CA PHE A 215 4.35 -0.15 4.41
C PHE A 215 3.90 0.03 5.85
N SER A 216 3.53 -1.09 6.50
CA SER A 216 3.24 -1.12 7.93
C SER A 216 4.50 -1.45 8.68
N ILE A 217 4.97 -0.46 9.42
CA ILE A 217 6.20 -0.52 10.19
C ILE A 217 5.84 -0.99 11.60
N ARG A 218 6.25 -2.20 12.00
CA ARG A 218 5.81 -2.82 13.27
C ARG A 218 6.86 -2.83 14.40
N HIS A 219 8.02 -2.16 14.25
CA HIS A 219 9.04 -2.12 15.31
C HIS A 219 9.13 -0.75 15.95
N VAL A 220 9.05 -0.76 17.28
CA VAL A 220 9.35 0.39 18.13
C VAL A 220 10.88 0.48 18.25
N HIS A 221 11.44 1.69 18.12
CA HIS A 221 12.88 2.01 18.35
C HIS A 221 13.92 1.54 17.31
N GLY A 222 13.54 0.86 16.23
CA GLY A 222 14.47 0.45 15.15
C GLY A 222 14.67 1.53 14.08
N ARG A 223 15.92 1.80 13.67
CA ARG A 223 16.22 2.55 12.44
C ARG A 223 16.05 1.65 11.23
N TYR A 224 15.54 2.19 10.13
CA TYR A 224 15.29 1.44 8.89
C TYR A 224 16.27 1.88 7.82
N ASP A 225 17.30 1.07 7.58
CA ASP A 225 17.99 1.13 6.29
C ASP A 225 17.35 0.12 5.35
N TRP A 226 16.37 0.57 4.57
CA TRP A 226 15.81 -0.20 3.46
C TRP A 226 16.42 0.32 2.18
N ALA A 227 17.34 -0.41 1.58
CA ALA A 227 17.90 -0.05 0.28
C ALA A 227 16.95 -0.48 -0.85
N LEU A 228 15.82 0.23 -1.00
CA LEU A 228 14.83 -0.05 -2.04
C LEU A 228 15.42 0.20 -3.44
N ARG A 229 16.33 1.17 -3.60
CA ARG A 229 17.00 1.44 -4.89
C ARG A 229 18.02 0.38 -5.31
N GLU A 230 18.67 -0.29 -4.37
CA GLU A 230 19.62 -1.36 -4.72
C GLU A 230 18.90 -2.59 -5.28
N ASN A 231 17.59 -2.73 -5.02
CA ASN A 231 16.81 -3.92 -5.35
C ASN A 231 15.59 -3.65 -6.24
N CYS A 232 15.18 -2.39 -6.43
CA CYS A 232 13.99 -2.02 -7.21
C CYS A 232 14.25 -0.78 -8.08
N ASN A 233 14.05 -0.92 -9.38
CA ASN A 233 14.00 0.21 -10.31
C ASN A 233 12.61 0.86 -10.25
N LEU A 234 12.43 1.89 -9.44
CA LEU A 234 11.13 2.56 -9.27
C LEU A 234 10.60 3.21 -10.55
N ASP A 235 11.45 3.53 -11.53
CA ASP A 235 11.02 4.05 -12.82
C ASP A 235 10.47 2.95 -13.76
N SER A 236 10.74 1.68 -13.47
CA SER A 236 10.30 0.53 -14.26
C SER A 236 10.38 -0.75 -13.42
N ILE A 237 9.29 -1.07 -12.73
CA ILE A 237 9.16 -2.25 -11.87
C ILE A 237 8.03 -3.16 -12.35
N ARG A 238 8.20 -4.47 -12.22
CA ARG A 238 7.18 -5.47 -12.55
C ARG A 238 6.44 -5.93 -11.29
N LEU A 239 5.26 -5.36 -11.08
CA LEU A 239 4.34 -5.75 -9.99
C LEU A 239 3.11 -6.43 -10.60
N PHE A 240 2.59 -7.47 -9.95
CA PHE A 240 1.36 -8.13 -10.39
C PHE A 240 1.44 -8.66 -11.84
N GLY A 241 2.65 -9.00 -12.31
CA GLY A 241 2.92 -9.41 -13.69
C GLY A 241 2.83 -8.30 -14.75
N LYS A 242 2.63 -7.04 -14.34
CA LYS A 242 2.52 -5.86 -15.23
C LYS A 242 3.66 -4.88 -14.96
N ALA A 243 3.95 -3.99 -15.92
CA ALA A 243 4.97 -2.96 -15.77
C ALA A 243 4.38 -1.69 -15.14
N TRP A 244 5.13 -1.08 -14.22
CA TRP A 244 4.72 0.08 -13.45
C TRP A 244 5.88 1.05 -13.24
N SER A 245 5.55 2.32 -13.00
CA SER A 245 6.49 3.35 -12.55
C SER A 245 5.95 4.07 -11.32
N ALA A 246 6.80 4.30 -10.33
CA ALA A 246 6.47 5.12 -9.18
C ALA A 246 6.28 6.58 -9.62
N VAL A 247 5.21 7.19 -9.13
CA VAL A 247 4.86 8.59 -9.41
C VAL A 247 4.70 9.43 -8.15
N ALA A 248 4.52 8.79 -6.98
CA ALA A 248 4.59 9.47 -5.70
C ALA A 248 5.04 8.54 -4.57
N ILE A 249 5.69 9.13 -3.56
CA ILE A 249 6.21 8.44 -2.38
C ILE A 249 5.94 9.30 -1.15
N ILE A 250 5.42 8.70 -0.08
CA ILE A 250 5.34 9.34 1.24
C ILE A 250 6.48 8.83 2.10
N LYS A 251 7.17 9.76 2.78
CA LYS A 251 8.23 9.46 3.74
C LYS A 251 7.90 10.08 5.10
N HIS A 252 8.05 9.29 6.14
CA HIS A 252 8.09 9.69 7.54
C HIS A 252 9.53 10.04 7.93
N ILE A 253 9.72 11.22 8.50
CA ILE A 253 10.98 11.74 9.00
C ILE A 253 10.90 11.79 10.53
N GLY A 254 11.84 11.15 11.21
CA GLY A 254 11.90 11.09 12.66
C GLY A 254 11.64 9.69 13.21
N ALA A 255 11.79 9.55 14.52
CA ALA A 255 11.66 8.27 15.20
C ALA A 255 10.19 7.92 15.47
N ALA A 256 9.76 6.73 15.05
CA ALA A 256 8.53 6.12 15.54
C ALA A 256 8.72 5.72 17.02
N GLY A 257 8.48 6.67 17.93
CA GLY A 257 8.45 6.41 19.37
C GLY A 257 7.21 5.60 19.76
N GLU A 258 7.18 5.09 21.00
CA GLU A 258 6.07 4.28 21.55
C GLU A 258 4.68 4.93 21.40
N ASN A 259 4.62 6.25 21.27
CA ASN A 259 3.36 7.01 21.15
C ASN A 259 3.05 7.50 19.73
N TRP A 260 3.87 7.17 18.71
CA TRP A 260 3.69 7.58 17.29
C TRP A 260 3.45 9.09 17.06
N SER A 261 3.69 9.91 18.09
CA SER A 261 3.32 11.33 18.13
C SER A 261 4.45 12.26 17.69
N TYR A 262 5.62 11.70 17.39
CA TYR A 262 6.82 12.44 17.02
C TYR A 262 7.29 12.01 15.63
N GLY A 263 7.27 12.96 14.71
CA GLY A 263 7.71 12.76 13.34
C GLY A 263 7.05 13.73 12.39
N HIS A 264 7.46 13.68 11.13
CA HIS A 264 7.02 14.59 10.09
C HIS A 264 6.87 13.85 8.77
N TYR A 265 5.78 14.03 8.05
CA TYR A 265 5.60 13.39 6.74
C TYR A 265 5.91 14.38 5.63
N VAL A 266 6.62 13.90 4.62
CA VAL A 266 6.86 14.62 3.36
C VAL A 266 6.42 13.74 2.20
N ALA A 267 6.10 14.38 1.07
CA ALA A 267 5.80 13.67 -0.16
C ALA A 267 6.83 13.99 -1.24
N TYR A 268 7.19 12.98 -2.01
CA TYR A 268 7.95 13.13 -3.25
C TYR A 268 7.04 12.77 -4.41
N THR A 269 6.97 13.61 -5.43
CA THR A 269 6.14 13.37 -6.62
C THR A 269 6.96 13.50 -7.88
N LYS A 270 6.68 12.65 -8.87
CA LYS A 270 7.16 12.81 -10.24
C LYS A 270 6.19 13.70 -10.98
N GLU A 271 6.64 14.86 -11.44
CA GLU A 271 5.83 15.82 -12.17
C GLU A 271 5.89 15.56 -13.69
N ASP A 272 5.05 16.25 -14.47
CA ASP A 272 4.93 16.08 -15.92
C ASP A 272 6.23 16.45 -16.68
N ASP A 273 7.12 17.22 -16.04
CA ASP A 273 8.46 17.54 -16.53
C ASP A 273 9.47 16.37 -16.37
N GLY A 274 9.02 15.25 -15.81
CA GLY A 274 9.83 14.07 -15.51
C GLY A 274 10.77 14.23 -14.32
N GLN A 275 10.74 15.37 -13.63
CA GLN A 275 11.51 15.61 -12.41
C GLN A 275 10.74 15.13 -11.18
N TRP A 276 11.49 14.71 -10.18
CA TRP A 276 10.99 14.46 -8.84
C TRP A 276 11.06 15.73 -8.01
N TRP A 277 10.01 15.98 -7.23
CA TRP A 277 9.87 17.16 -6.39
C TRP A 277 9.53 16.75 -4.96
N LEU A 278 10.21 17.35 -3.98
CA LEU A 278 9.92 17.26 -2.56
C LEU A 278 8.88 18.31 -2.17
N HIS A 279 7.80 17.85 -1.52
CA HIS A 279 6.75 18.67 -0.93
C HIS A 279 6.78 18.50 0.60
N ASP A 280 7.01 19.60 1.29
CA ASP A 280 7.12 19.66 2.76
C ASP A 280 6.19 20.77 3.28
N ASP A 281 4.93 20.40 3.49
CA ASP A 281 3.85 21.28 3.92
C ASP A 281 3.75 22.58 3.11
N ASP A 282 4.02 23.73 3.74
CA ASP A 282 3.93 25.08 3.19
C ASP A 282 5.25 25.58 2.60
N LYS A 283 6.30 24.76 2.63
CA LYS A 283 7.58 25.10 1.99
C LYS A 283 7.46 25.01 0.48
N GLU A 284 8.17 25.90 -0.22
CA GLU A 284 8.26 25.83 -1.67
C GLU A 284 8.77 24.46 -2.13
N PRO A 285 8.08 23.79 -3.08
CA PRO A 285 8.51 22.50 -3.59
C PRO A 285 9.91 22.56 -4.19
N GLN A 286 10.67 21.49 -4.00
CA GLN A 286 12.07 21.46 -4.44
C GLN A 286 12.35 20.28 -5.34
N SER A 287 12.92 20.54 -6.51
CA SER A 287 13.36 19.48 -7.41
C SER A 287 14.53 18.71 -6.81
N ILE A 288 14.44 17.38 -6.85
CA ILE A 288 15.50 16.45 -6.44
C ILE A 288 16.10 15.70 -7.65
N GLY A 289 15.73 16.08 -8.88
CA GLY A 289 16.27 15.55 -10.13
C GLY A 289 15.37 14.55 -10.85
N THR A 290 15.88 13.93 -11.92
CA THR A 290 15.13 13.04 -12.83
C THR A 290 14.85 11.65 -12.28
N SER A 291 15.51 11.28 -11.20
CA SER A 291 15.35 9.99 -10.53
C SER A 291 15.19 10.23 -9.05
N TYR A 292 14.29 9.49 -8.41
CA TYR A 292 14.19 9.51 -6.96
C TYR A 292 15.52 9.03 -6.35
N SER A 293 16.34 9.98 -5.86
CA SER A 293 17.63 9.70 -5.19
C SER A 293 17.96 10.79 -4.19
N LEU A 294 18.01 10.41 -2.90
CA LEU A 294 18.35 11.35 -1.82
C LEU A 294 19.85 11.65 -1.67
N ARG A 295 20.72 11.21 -2.60
CA ARG A 295 22.19 11.43 -2.44
C ARG A 295 22.63 12.88 -2.68
N GLY A 296 21.76 13.78 -3.13
CA GLY A 296 22.16 15.10 -3.63
C GLY A 296 21.53 16.32 -2.97
N CYS A 297 20.41 16.20 -2.24
CA CYS A 297 19.64 17.35 -1.78
C CYS A 297 19.25 17.15 -0.31
N TYR A 298 19.82 18.01 0.56
CA TYR A 298 19.64 18.15 2.01
C TYR A 298 20.69 17.55 2.95
N SER A 299 21.10 18.40 3.89
CA SER A 299 21.89 18.10 5.08
C SER A 299 21.01 17.46 6.17
N TYR A 300 20.54 16.25 5.92
CA TYR A 300 20.27 15.35 7.03
C TYR A 300 21.56 14.52 7.27
N SER A 301 21.84 14.15 8.51
CA SER A 301 23.16 13.65 8.94
C SER A 301 23.45 12.21 8.49
N ARG A 302 24.62 11.99 7.85
CA ARG A 302 25.23 10.71 7.47
C ARG A 302 24.75 9.46 8.24
N GLY A 303 24.13 8.55 7.49
CA GLY A 303 23.61 7.24 7.91
C GLY A 303 22.27 6.92 7.26
N GLU A 304 22.03 7.50 6.09
CA GLU A 304 20.72 7.75 5.50
C GLU A 304 20.61 6.99 4.19
N THR A 305 19.80 5.94 4.17
CA THR A 305 19.32 5.35 2.92
C THR A 305 18.25 6.25 2.30
N ASP A 306 18.10 6.16 0.98
CA ASP A 306 17.14 6.94 0.19
C ASP A 306 15.67 6.65 0.53
N MET A 307 15.41 5.61 1.32
CA MET A 307 14.08 5.06 1.59
C MET A 307 13.80 4.84 3.09
N GLU A 308 14.65 5.35 4.00
CA GLU A 308 14.33 5.39 5.43
C GLU A 308 12.98 6.10 5.63
N GLY A 309 12.05 5.44 6.32
CA GLY A 309 10.76 6.01 6.65
C GLY A 309 9.72 6.05 5.52
N VAL A 310 9.95 5.41 4.36
CA VAL A 310 8.92 5.32 3.32
C VAL A 310 7.69 4.58 3.85
N THR A 311 6.54 5.24 3.80
CA THR A 311 5.27 4.71 4.33
C THR A 311 4.30 4.32 3.23
N ALA A 312 4.38 4.92 2.04
CA ALA A 312 3.59 4.54 0.88
C ALA A 312 4.27 4.89 -0.44
N ILE A 313 4.00 4.08 -1.48
CA ILE A 313 4.37 4.37 -2.86
C ILE A 313 3.12 4.24 -3.74
N LEU A 314 2.88 5.25 -4.57
CA LEU A 314 1.89 5.22 -5.65
C LEU A 314 2.61 4.87 -6.96
N PHE A 315 2.18 3.79 -7.59
CA PHE A 315 2.63 3.40 -8.91
C PHE A 315 1.55 3.67 -9.95
N GLN A 316 1.98 4.08 -11.14
CA GLN A 316 1.18 4.20 -12.35
C GLN A 316 1.58 3.08 -13.31
N LYS A 317 0.57 2.48 -13.96
CA LYS A 317 0.76 1.45 -14.98
C LYS A 317 1.42 2.04 -16.23
N GLN A 318 2.39 1.34 -16.80
CA GLN A 318 3.08 1.71 -18.05
C GLN A 318 2.36 1.18 -19.28
#